data_AF-A0A955FJZ1-F1
#
_entry.id   AF-A0A955FJZ1-F1
#
_cell.length_a   1.000
_cell.length_b   1.000
_cell.length_c   1.000
_cell.angle_alpha   90.00
_cell.angle_beta   90.00
_cell.angle_gamma   90.00
#
_symmetry.space_group_name_H-M   'P 1'
#
loop_
_entity.id
_entity.type
_entity.pdbx_description
1 polymer ?
#
loop_
_entity_poly.entity_id
_entity_poly.type
_entity_poly.pdbx_seq_one_letter_code
_entity_poly.pdbx_strand_id
1 'polypeptide(L)'
;MTTSIEITDLSKSLVVTDRSGAFSGFQRYRLFLDVYDSLKHRKTALEDAAALTDTIIQRILANSVAGSVRKQAIIAATAQTLGAFDNIAATHYTAYHPV
;
A
#
# COMPACT_ATOMS: atom_id res chain seq x y z
N MET A 1 21.29 7.65 22.96
CA MET A 1 21.22 6.57 21.96
C MET A 1 20.09 6.94 21.01
N THR A 2 20.40 7.66 19.92
CA THR A 2 19.43 8.09 18.92
C THR A 2 19.30 6.98 17.90
N THR A 3 18.24 6.19 17.97
CA THR A 3 17.93 5.21 16.92
C THR A 3 17.48 5.99 15.69
N SER A 4 18.36 6.10 14.69
CA SER A 4 17.96 6.54 13.35
C SER A 4 17.03 5.47 12.80
N ILE A 5 15.72 5.68 12.90
CA ILE A 5 14.76 4.91 12.13
C ILE A 5 14.92 5.46 10.70
N GLU A 6 15.85 4.89 9.94
CA GLU A 6 15.95 5.17 8.51
C GLU A 6 14.64 4.70 7.87
N ILE A 7 13.65 5.58 7.82
CA ILE A 7 12.48 5.41 6.98
C ILE A 7 13.05 5.40 5.56
N THR A 8 13.21 4.21 5.00
CA THR A 8 13.66 4.02 3.63
C THR A 8 12.78 4.91 2.73
N ASP A 9 13.40 5.83 2.00
CA ASP A 9 12.68 6.69 1.06
C ASP A 9 12.28 5.85 -0.17
N LEU A 10 11.20 5.10 0.00
CA LEU A 10 10.63 4.19 -1.00
C LEU A 10 10.27 4.94 -2.28
N SER A 11 9.97 6.23 -2.19
CA SER A 11 9.67 7.09 -3.33
C SER A 11 10.82 7.18 -4.32
N LYS A 12 12.07 7.02 -3.85
CA LYS A 12 13.29 7.04 -4.67
C LYS A 12 13.82 5.64 -5.01
N SER A 13 13.38 4.62 -4.29
CA SER A 13 13.90 3.25 -4.38
C SER A 13 12.97 2.29 -5.14
N LEU A 14 11.66 2.59 -5.16
CA LEU A 14 10.64 1.74 -5.77
C LEU A 14 9.91 2.48 -6.89
N VAL A 15 10.09 1.98 -8.11
CA VAL A 15 9.43 2.49 -9.30
C VAL A 15 8.11 1.76 -9.52
N VAL A 16 7.02 2.52 -9.63
CA VAL A 16 5.70 2.01 -9.96
C VAL A 16 5.45 2.17 -11.45
N THR A 17 5.12 1.05 -12.11
CA THR A 17 4.75 1.02 -13.52
C THR A 17 3.24 0.87 -13.67
N ASP A 18 2.64 1.68 -14.54
CA ASP A 18 1.24 1.52 -14.93
C ASP A 18 1.09 0.56 -16.13
N ARG A 19 -0.13 0.42 -16.65
CA ARG A 19 -0.41 -0.39 -17.85
C ARG A 19 0.06 0.28 -19.14
N SER A 20 0.21 1.60 -19.16
CA SER A 20 0.70 2.36 -20.32
C SER A 20 2.24 2.33 -20.45
N GLY A 21 2.94 1.86 -19.41
CA GLY A 21 4.39 1.89 -19.31
C GLY A 21 4.94 3.16 -18.68
N ALA A 22 4.08 4.04 -18.15
CA ALA A 22 4.49 5.22 -17.41
C ALA A 22 5.10 4.83 -16.06
N PHE A 23 6.20 5.48 -15.72
CA PHE A 23 6.91 5.30 -14.46
C PHE A 23 6.55 6.42 -13.48
N SER A 24 6.29 6.05 -12.24
CA SER A 24 6.07 6.98 -11.14
C SER A 24 6.77 6.47 -9.88
N GLY A 25 7.18 7.37 -8.99
CA GLY A 25 7.71 6.97 -7.68
C GLY A 25 6.60 6.39 -6.80
N PHE A 26 6.94 5.41 -5.97
CA PHE A 26 5.99 4.88 -4.99
C PHE A 26 5.54 5.96 -4.00
N GLN A 27 4.23 6.10 -3.83
CA GLN A 27 3.63 7.11 -2.96
C GLN A 27 3.06 6.47 -1.68
N ARG A 28 3.90 6.31 -0.65
CA ARG A 28 3.48 5.74 0.65
C ARG A 28 2.27 6.44 1.25
N TYR A 29 2.28 7.77 1.25
CA TYR A 29 1.19 8.55 1.85
C TYR A 29 -0.13 8.38 1.11
N ARG A 30 -0.08 8.23 -0.23
CA ARG A 30 -1.27 7.95 -1.02
C ARG A 30 -1.85 6.59 -0.65
N LEU A 31 -1.01 5.55 -0.58
CA LEU A 31 -1.43 4.23 -0.14
C LEU A 31 -2.05 4.26 1.26
N PHE A 32 -1.43 4.97 2.20
CA PHE A 32 -1.95 5.13 3.55
C PHE A 32 -3.35 5.78 3.56
N LEU A 33 -3.55 6.85 2.78
CA LEU A 33 -4.86 7.51 2.68
C LEU A 33 -5.92 6.57 2.11
N ASP A 34 -5.60 5.83 1.03
CA ASP A 34 -6.55 4.91 0.41
C ASP A 34 -6.92 3.75 1.36
N VAL A 35 -5.96 3.26 2.15
CA VAL A 35 -6.18 2.24 3.20
C VAL A 35 -7.00 2.81 4.36
N TYR A 36 -6.65 4.00 4.85
CA TYR A 36 -7.37 4.69 5.91
C TYR A 36 -8.83 4.96 5.54
N ASP A 37 -9.07 5.46 4.33
CA ASP A 37 -10.41 5.70 3.81
C ASP A 37 -11.25 4.42 3.80
N SER A 38 -10.62 3.29 3.51
CA SER A 38 -11.28 1.98 3.53
C SER A 38 -11.54 1.43 4.93
N LEU A 39 -10.91 1.98 5.96
CA LEU A 39 -11.04 1.58 7.37
C LEU A 39 -11.84 2.57 8.21
N LYS A 40 -12.33 3.68 7.64
CA LYS A 40 -13.04 4.77 8.34
C LYS A 40 -14.25 4.32 9.16
N HIS A 41 -14.83 3.15 8.88
CA HIS A 41 -15.91 2.57 9.67
C HIS A 41 -15.43 2.02 11.03
N ARG A 42 -14.12 1.83 11.24
CA ARG A 42 -13.53 1.31 12.47
C ARG A 42 -13.13 2.44 13.41
N LYS A 43 -13.20 2.17 14.72
CA LYS A 43 -12.72 3.11 15.76
C LYS A 43 -11.20 3.25 15.77
N THR A 44 -10.49 2.19 15.38
CA THR A 44 -9.02 2.09 15.33
C THR A 44 -8.46 2.38 13.93
N ALA A 45 -9.23 3.04 13.05
CA ALA A 45 -8.91 3.21 11.63
C ALA A 45 -7.50 3.76 11.37
N LEU A 46 -7.04 4.72 12.18
CA LEU A 46 -5.72 5.34 12.01
C LEU A 46 -4.58 4.37 12.32
N GLU A 47 -4.67 3.67 13.45
CA GLU A 47 -3.67 2.71 13.92
C GLU A 47 -3.62 1.49 12.99
N ASP A 48 -4.80 0.95 12.64
CA ASP A 48 -4.95 -0.15 11.71
C ASP A 48 -4.38 0.22 10.32
N ALA A 49 -4.71 1.41 9.81
CA ALA A 49 -4.21 1.85 8.51
C ALA A 49 -2.68 1.99 8.49
N ALA A 50 -2.08 2.48 9.57
CA ALA A 50 -0.62 2.59 9.66
C ALA A 50 0.04 1.21 9.60
N ALA A 51 -0.42 0.27 10.44
CA ALA A 51 0.11 -1.09 10.50
C ALA A 51 -0.11 -1.87 9.18
N LEU A 52 -1.29 -1.73 8.58
CA LEU A 52 -1.62 -2.38 7.31
C LEU A 52 -0.82 -1.78 6.15
N THR A 53 -0.59 -0.47 6.13
CA THR A 53 0.26 0.17 5.13
C THR A 53 1.67 -0.39 5.16
N ASP A 54 2.26 -0.52 6.36
CA ASP A 54 3.61 -1.09 6.50
C ASP A 54 3.65 -2.56 6.08
N THR A 55 2.61 -3.34 6.41
CA THR A 55 2.45 -4.73 5.97
C THR A 55 2.38 -4.84 4.43
N ILE A 56 1.59 -3.98 3.79
CA ILE A 56 1.43 -3.93 2.33
C ILE A 56 2.77 -3.56 1.68
N ILE A 57 3.48 -2.57 2.22
CA ILE A 57 4.80 -2.17 1.72
C ILE A 57 5.79 -3.32 1.79
N GLN A 58 5.87 -4.03 2.92
CA GLN A 58 6.76 -5.19 3.06
C GLN A 58 6.43 -6.28 2.03
N ARG A 59 5.14 -6.56 1.80
CA ARG A 59 4.68 -7.50 0.76
C ARG A 59 5.06 -7.04 -0.64
N ILE A 60 4.91 -5.75 -0.94
CA ILE A 60 5.29 -5.18 -2.24
C ILE A 60 6.78 -5.29 -2.47
N LEU A 61 7.60 -4.93 -1.47
CA LEU A 61 9.06 -4.99 -1.56
C LEU A 61 9.55 -6.42 -1.79
N ALA A 62 9.01 -7.39 -1.05
CA ALA A 62 9.34 -8.80 -1.20
C ALA A 62 9.01 -9.35 -2.60
N ASN A 63 8.01 -8.78 -3.28
CA ASN A 63 7.58 -9.19 -4.62
C ASN A 63 8.05 -8.23 -5.73
N SER A 64 8.84 -7.21 -5.39
CA SER A 64 9.38 -6.26 -6.37
C SER A 64 10.51 -6.91 -7.16
N VAL A 65 10.56 -6.65 -8.47
CA VAL A 65 11.61 -7.18 -9.35
C VAL A 65 12.44 -6.00 -9.84
N ALA A 66 13.74 -6.04 -9.55
CA ALA A 66 14.70 -5.00 -9.92
C ALA A 66 14.27 -3.58 -9.47
N GLY A 67 13.69 -3.45 -8.26
CA GLY A 67 13.24 -2.15 -7.73
C GLY A 67 12.00 -1.60 -8.43
N SER A 68 11.28 -2.43 -9.19
CA SER A 68 10.03 -2.05 -9.86
C SER A 68 8.86 -2.91 -9.40
N VAL A 69 7.68 -2.30 -9.36
CA VAL A 69 6.40 -2.98 -9.10
C VAL A 69 5.33 -2.45 -10.03
N ARG A 70 4.41 -3.30 -10.47
CA ARG A 70 3.23 -2.87 -11.24
C ARG A 70 2.18 -2.30 -10.31
N LYS A 71 1.49 -1.24 -10.72
CA LYS A 71 0.35 -0.66 -9.99
C LYS A 71 -0.71 -1.72 -9.64
N GLN A 72 -0.99 -2.65 -10.55
CA GLN A 72 -1.93 -3.75 -10.33
C GLN A 72 -1.48 -4.69 -9.20
N ALA A 73 -0.17 -4.94 -9.06
CA ALA A 73 0.35 -5.76 -7.97
C ALA A 73 0.18 -5.05 -6.62
N ILE A 74 0.33 -3.72 -6.58
CA ILE A 74 0.04 -2.92 -5.37
C ILE A 74 -1.46 -3.04 -5.02
N ILE A 75 -2.35 -2.82 -5.98
CA ILE A 75 -3.81 -2.91 -5.76
C ILE A 75 -4.19 -4.31 -5.25
N ALA A 76 -3.68 -5.36 -5.89
CA ALA A 76 -3.94 -6.74 -5.48
C ALA A 76 -3.40 -7.04 -4.07
N ALA A 77 -2.17 -6.62 -3.76
CA ALA A 77 -1.58 -6.80 -2.44
C ALA A 77 -2.37 -6.06 -1.34
N THR A 78 -2.84 -4.85 -1.63
CA THR A 78 -3.71 -4.08 -0.72
C THR A 78 -5.04 -4.77 -0.52
N ALA A 79 -5.74 -5.16 -1.60
CA ALA A 79 -7.02 -5.83 -1.53
C ALA A 79 -6.94 -7.18 -0.78
N GLN A 80 -5.88 -7.96 -1.00
CA GLN A 80 -5.65 -9.21 -0.27
C GLN A 80 -5.36 -8.98 1.20
N THR A 81 -4.56 -7.96 1.54
CA THR A 81 -4.22 -7.63 2.93
C THR A 81 -5.44 -7.11 3.68
N LEU A 82 -6.22 -6.22 3.05
CA LEU A 82 -7.50 -5.79 3.59
C LEU A 82 -8.48 -6.96 3.70
N GLY A 83 -8.57 -7.84 2.70
CA GLY A 83 -9.51 -8.97 2.73
C GLY A 83 -9.21 -9.98 3.85
N ALA A 84 -7.94 -10.18 4.18
CA ALA A 84 -7.53 -11.00 5.30
C ALA A 84 -7.81 -10.36 6.68
N PHE A 85 -7.87 -9.02 6.73
CA PHE A 85 -8.10 -8.26 7.96
C PHE A 85 -9.58 -7.94 8.20
N ASP A 86 -10.22 -7.34 7.20
CA ASP A 86 -11.61 -6.85 7.21
C ASP A 86 -12.18 -6.84 5.78
N ASN A 87 -13.13 -7.75 5.52
CA ASN A 87 -13.74 -7.89 4.20
C ASN A 87 -14.53 -6.63 3.77
N ILE A 88 -15.11 -5.88 4.72
CA ILE A 88 -15.81 -4.63 4.41
C ILE A 88 -14.81 -3.60 3.89
N ALA A 89 -13.65 -3.49 4.53
CA ALA A 89 -12.58 -2.61 4.07
C ALA A 89 -12.06 -2.99 2.68
N ALA A 90 -11.90 -4.29 2.41
CA ALA A 90 -11.48 -4.79 1.11
C ALA A 90 -12.50 -4.47 0.00
N THR A 91 -13.80 -4.63 0.31
CA THR A 91 -14.89 -4.30 -0.60
C THR A 91 -14.91 -2.80 -0.90
N HIS A 92 -14.78 -1.96 0.13
CA HIS A 92 -14.70 -0.51 -0.06
C HIS A 92 -13.50 -0.13 -0.93
N TYR A 93 -12.31 -0.68 -0.64
CA TYR A 93 -11.10 -0.39 -1.40
C TYR A 93 -11.22 -0.77 -2.88
N THR A 94 -11.72 -1.97 -3.19
CA THR A 94 -11.84 -2.48 -4.57
C THR A 94 -12.90 -1.73 -5.39
N ALA A 95 -13.91 -1.14 -4.75
CA ALA A 95 -14.87 -0.27 -5.41
C ALA A 95 -14.23 1.01 -5.99
N TYR A 96 -13.21 1.56 -5.32
CA TYR A 96 -12.47 2.74 -5.79
C TYR A 96 -11.21 2.37 -6.60
N HIS A 97 -10.71 1.14 -6.45
CA HIS A 97 -9.49 0.65 -7.10
C HIS A 97 -9.77 -0.68 -7.81
N PRO A 98 -10.40 -0.66 -9.00
CA PRO A 98 -10.66 -1.88 -9.75
C PRO A 98 -9.34 -2.55 -10.16
N VAL A 99 -9.30 -3.86 -9.98
CA VAL A 99 -8.19 -4.77 -10.34
C VAL A 99 -8.12 -5.03 -11.84
#